data_AF-A0A0F6YKQ3-F1
#
_entry.id   AF-A0A0F6YKQ3-F1
#
_cell.length_a   1.000
_cell.length_b   1.000
_cell.length_c   1.000
_cell.angle_alpha   90.00
_cell.angle_beta   90.00
_cell.angle_gamma   90.00
#
_symmetry.space_group_name_H-M   'P 1'
#
loop_
_entity.id
_entity.type
_entity.pdbx_description
1 polymer ?
#
loop_
_entity_poly.entity_id
_entity_poly.type
_entity_poly.pdbx_seq_one_letter_code
_entity_poly.pdbx_strand_id
1 'polypeptide(L)'
;MTREEETRATLARAVELLSETHALVEASPEIREQLAPLFDSALLAIGDARRAAASSTDSERVLRQAREAEHIVQALARFVRRSAT
;
A
#
# COMPACT_ATOMS: atom_id res chain seq x y z
N MET A 1 -9.12 -14.66 14.51
CA MET A 1 -9.03 -13.85 13.28
C MET A 1 -9.01 -14.80 12.10
N THR A 2 -9.97 -14.69 11.19
CA THR A 2 -10.01 -15.47 9.95
C THR A 2 -9.01 -14.92 8.94
N ARG A 3 -8.64 -15.71 7.92
CA ARG A 3 -7.75 -15.21 6.84
C ARG A 3 -8.36 -14.01 6.09
N GLU A 4 -9.68 -14.00 5.92
CA GLU A 4 -10.38 -12.87 5.30
C GLU A 4 -10.31 -11.60 6.16
N GLU A 5 -10.48 -11.73 7.48
CA GLU A 5 -10.29 -10.61 8.41
C GLU A 5 -8.85 -10.10 8.38
N GLU A 6 -7.86 -11.00 8.31
CA GLU A 6 -6.46 -10.64 8.19
C GLU A 6 -6.17 -9.89 6.89
N THR A 7 -6.60 -10.43 5.74
CA THR A 7 -6.49 -9.75 4.44
C THR A 7 -7.10 -8.36 4.48
N ARG A 8 -8.31 -8.22 5.05
CA ARG A 8 -9.01 -6.95 5.14
C ARG A 8 -8.25 -5.96 6.02
N ALA A 9 -7.74 -6.41 7.17
CA ALA A 9 -6.94 -5.58 8.07
C ALA A 9 -5.63 -5.14 7.42
N THR A 10 -4.93 -6.05 6.73
CA THR A 10 -3.70 -5.74 5.99
C THR A 10 -3.94 -4.71 4.89
N LEU A 11 -4.99 -4.88 4.07
CA LEU A 11 -5.35 -3.92 3.03
C LEU A 11 -5.76 -2.56 3.60
N ALA A 12 -6.53 -2.55 4.68
CA ALA A 12 -6.92 -1.31 5.35
C ALA A 12 -5.70 -0.53 5.84
N ARG A 13 -4.75 -1.23 6.48
CA ARG A 13 -3.49 -0.63 6.95
C ARG A 13 -2.62 -0.12 5.80
N ALA A 14 -2.54 -0.86 4.69
CA ALA A 14 -1.82 -0.41 3.50
C ALA A 14 -2.43 0.88 2.92
N VAL A 15 -3.76 0.99 2.87
CA VAL A 15 -4.47 2.20 2.39
C VAL A 15 -4.26 3.38 3.34
N GLU A 16 -4.35 3.15 4.66
CA GLU A 16 -4.13 4.18 5.67
C GLU A 16 -2.70 4.74 5.57
N LEU A 17 -1.70 3.86 5.54
CA LEU A 17 -0.30 4.26 5.44
C LEU A 17 0.00 4.99 4.12
N LEU A 18 -0.62 4.58 3.00
CA LEU A 18 -0.46 5.28 1.73
C LEU A 18 -1.07 6.69 1.80
N SER A 19 -2.21 6.83 2.46
CA SER A 19 -2.90 8.12 2.64
C SER A 19 -2.08 9.07 3.52
N GLU A 20 -1.53 8.58 4.63
CA GLU A 20 -0.58 9.34 5.47
C GLU A 20 0.65 9.78 4.67
N THR A 21 1.21 8.86 3.88
CA THR A 21 2.39 9.15 3.07
C THR A 21 2.09 10.18 1.99
N HIS A 22 0.92 10.10 1.36
CA HIS A 22 0.47 11.10 0.38
C HIS A 22 0.35 12.48 0.99
N ALA A 23 -0.22 12.59 2.21
CA ALA A 23 -0.36 13.87 2.90
C ALA A 23 1.01 14.53 3.19
N LEU A 24 2.04 13.74 3.51
CA LEU A 24 3.40 14.24 3.71
C LEU A 24 4.03 14.76 2.41
N VAL A 25 3.73 14.13 1.27
CA VAL A 25 4.27 14.49 -0.05
C VAL A 25 3.56 15.68 -0.66
N GLU A 26 2.27 15.86 -0.39
CA GLU A 26 1.53 17.06 -0.81
C GLU A 26 2.16 18.35 -0.26
N ALA A 27 2.87 18.28 0.88
CA ALA A 27 3.59 19.41 1.46
C ALA A 27 4.88 19.79 0.69
N SER A 28 5.37 18.97 -0.25
CA SER A 28 6.56 19.27 -1.07
C SER A 28 6.35 18.88 -2.55
N PRO A 29 6.13 19.87 -3.43
CA PRO A 29 5.96 19.65 -4.87
C PRO A 29 7.16 18.94 -5.53
N GLU A 30 8.39 19.24 -5.12
CA GLU A 30 9.60 18.66 -5.70
C GLU A 30 9.75 17.16 -5.39
N ILE A 31 9.27 16.74 -4.21
CA ILE A 31 9.29 15.33 -3.78
C ILE A 31 8.17 14.55 -4.49
N ARG A 32 7.04 15.20 -4.77
CA ARG A 32 5.87 14.59 -5.43
C ARG A 32 6.19 13.96 -6.78
N GLU A 33 6.86 14.69 -7.66
CA GLU A 33 7.19 14.17 -9.00
C GLU A 33 8.18 13.00 -8.93
N GLN A 34 9.14 13.06 -8.01
CA GLN A 34 10.12 11.97 -7.82
C GLN A 34 9.47 10.70 -7.26
N LEU A 35 8.42 10.85 -6.45
CA LEU A 35 7.74 9.73 -5.80
C LEU A 35 6.53 9.20 -6.56
N ALA A 36 6.02 9.91 -7.58
CA ALA A 36 4.84 9.51 -8.34
C ALA A 36 4.91 8.05 -8.84
N PRO A 37 6.03 7.55 -9.40
CA PRO A 37 6.11 6.15 -9.83
C PRO A 37 5.98 5.13 -8.69
N LEU A 38 6.40 5.51 -7.47
CA LEU A 38 6.30 4.65 -6.29
C LEU A 38 4.87 4.64 -5.73
N PHE A 39 4.16 5.78 -5.78
CA PHE A 39 2.74 5.84 -5.46
C PHE A 39 1.91 5.02 -6.43
N ASP A 40 2.17 5.11 -7.74
CA ASP A 40 1.49 4.29 -8.75
C ASP A 40 1.69 2.80 -8.49
N SER A 41 2.92 2.39 -8.17
CA SER A 41 3.24 1.01 -7.81
C SER A 41 2.47 0.54 -6.57
N ALA A 42 2.36 1.38 -5.54
CA ALA A 42 1.61 1.08 -4.33
C ALA A 42 0.10 0.97 -4.59
N LEU A 43 -0.47 1.89 -5.38
CA LEU A 43 -1.89 1.87 -5.78
C LEU A 43 -2.23 0.62 -6.59
N LEU A 44 -1.37 0.24 -7.53
CA LEU A 44 -1.53 -0.98 -8.33
C LEU A 44 -1.51 -2.22 -7.44
N ALA A 45 -0.55 -2.34 -6.53
CA ALA A 45 -0.46 -3.48 -5.62
C ALA A 45 -1.69 -3.62 -4.72
N ILE A 46 -2.18 -2.51 -4.16
CA ILE A 46 -3.42 -2.49 -3.37
C ILE A 46 -4.62 -2.89 -4.24
N GLY A 47 -4.72 -2.33 -5.45
CA GLY A 47 -5.79 -2.64 -6.40
C GLY A 47 -5.84 -4.12 -6.79
N ASP A 48 -4.68 -4.71 -7.06
CA ASP A 48 -4.53 -6.13 -7.41
C ASP A 48 -4.91 -7.03 -6.25
N ALA A 49 -4.43 -6.72 -5.04
CA ALA A 49 -4.78 -7.48 -3.85
C ALA A 49 -6.28 -7.38 -3.50
N ARG A 50 -6.91 -6.20 -3.71
CA ARG A 50 -8.36 -6.02 -3.55
C ARG A 50 -9.14 -6.82 -4.59
N ARG A 51 -8.72 -6.82 -5.86
CA ARG A 51 -9.35 -7.63 -6.91
C ARG A 51 -9.26 -9.11 -6.59
N ALA A 52 -8.08 -9.58 -6.19
CA ALA A 52 -7.90 -10.96 -5.79
C ALA A 52 -8.77 -11.34 -4.58
N ALA A 53 -8.87 -10.48 -3.58
CA ALA A 53 -9.75 -10.70 -2.44
C ALA A 53 -11.24 -10.79 -2.82
N ALA A 54 -11.66 -10.10 -3.88
CA ALA A 54 -13.04 -10.12 -4.36
C ALA A 54 -13.38 -11.33 -5.24
N SER A 55 -12.39 -11.91 -5.94
CA SER A 55 -12.64 -12.92 -6.98
C SER A 55 -12.01 -14.29 -6.73
N SER A 56 -11.17 -14.45 -5.70
CA SER A 56 -10.42 -15.68 -5.44
C SER A 56 -10.99 -16.48 -4.27
N THR A 57 -11.06 -17.80 -4.43
CA THR A 57 -11.33 -18.74 -3.34
C THR A 57 -10.05 -19.19 -2.62
N ASP A 58 -8.87 -18.89 -3.16
CA ASP A 58 -7.58 -19.16 -2.52
C ASP A 58 -7.20 -17.99 -1.59
N SER A 59 -7.58 -18.13 -0.32
CA SER A 59 -7.33 -17.12 0.71
C SER A 59 -5.83 -16.96 1.04
N GLU A 60 -4.99 -17.97 0.80
CA GLU A 60 -3.55 -17.87 1.08
C GLU A 60 -2.85 -16.99 0.04
N ARG A 61 -3.18 -17.19 -1.23
CA ARG A 61 -2.69 -16.32 -2.31
C ARG A 61 -3.13 -14.87 -2.10
N VAL A 62 -4.40 -14.66 -1.74
CA VAL A 62 -4.94 -13.32 -1.47
C VAL A 62 -4.19 -12.63 -0.32
N LEU A 63 -3.98 -13.35 0.80
CA LEU A 63 -3.26 -12.80 1.94
C LEU A 63 -1.80 -12.44 1.59
N ARG A 64 -1.13 -13.26 0.77
CA ARG A 64 0.22 -12.94 0.29
C ARG A 64 0.25 -11.64 -0.51
N GLN A 65 -0.70 -11.46 -1.44
CA GLN A 65 -0.78 -10.23 -2.23
C GLN A 65 -1.10 -9.00 -1.37
N ALA A 66 -1.98 -9.14 -0.37
CA ALA A 66 -2.25 -8.05 0.58
C ALA A 66 -0.98 -7.64 1.36
N ARG A 67 -0.20 -8.62 1.85
CA ARG A 67 1.06 -8.36 2.56
C ARG A 67 2.13 -7.75 1.65
N GLU A 68 2.18 -8.16 0.38
CA GLU A 68 3.06 -7.57 -0.61
C GLU A 68 2.72 -6.09 -0.85
N ALA A 69 1.44 -5.77 -1.01
CA ALA A 69 0.97 -4.39 -1.11
C ALA A 69 1.34 -3.57 0.14
N GLU A 70 1.13 -4.12 1.34
CA GLU A 70 1.53 -3.49 2.60
C GLU A 70 3.04 -3.20 2.64
N HIS A 71 3.88 -4.16 2.25
CA HIS A 71 5.33 -3.97 2.21
C HIS A 71 5.78 -2.88 1.23
N ILE A 72 5.16 -2.80 0.05
CA ILE A 72 5.44 -1.74 -0.93
C ILE A 72 5.12 -0.37 -0.33
N VAL A 73 3.94 -0.23 0.30
CA VAL A 73 3.55 1.01 0.96
C VAL A 73 4.49 1.34 2.12
N GLN A 74 4.89 0.36 2.93
CA GLN A 74 5.86 0.57 4.02
C GLN A 74 7.24 1.00 3.53
N ALA A 75 7.69 0.48 2.38
CA ALA A 75 8.93 0.92 1.76
C ALA A 75 8.83 2.39 1.29
N LEU A 76 7.72 2.74 0.64
CA LEU A 76 7.43 4.11 0.22
C LEU A 76 7.39 5.06 1.43
N ALA A 77 6.62 4.74 2.48
CA ALA A 77 6.51 5.56 3.67
C ALA A 77 7.88 5.82 4.35
N ARG A 78 8.74 4.79 4.41
CA ARG A 78 10.10 4.93 4.93
C ARG A 78 10.96 5.84 4.07
N PHE A 79 10.85 5.72 2.74
CA PHE A 79 11.56 6.59 1.82
C PHE A 79 11.13 8.05 2.00
N VAL A 80 9.82 8.32 2.02
CA VAL A 80 9.28 9.68 2.19
C VAL A 80 9.74 10.31 3.50
N ARG A 81 9.65 9.58 4.62
CA ARG A 81 10.12 10.08 5.92
C ARG A 81 11.60 10.43 5.91
N ARG A 82 12.42 9.63 5.21
CA ARG A 82 13.86 9.90 5.07
C ARG A 82 14.15 11.11 4.20
N SER A 83 13.35 11.33 3.15
CA SER A 83 13.50 12.48 2.24
C SER A 83 12.95 13.78 2.83
N ALA A 84 12.09 13.72 3.84
CA ALA A 84 11.50 14.87 4.51
C ALA A 84 12.28 15.36 5.75
N THR A 85 13.36 14.66 6.15
CA THR A 85 14.25 15.04 7.26
C THR A 85 15.50 15.71 6.72
#